data_AF-A0A9Q0QW60-F1
#
_entry.id   AF-A0A9Q0QW60-F1
#
_cell.length_a   1.000
_cell.length_b   1.000
_cell.length_c   1.000
_cell.angle_alpha   90.00
_cell.angle_beta   90.00
_cell.angle_gamma   90.00
#
_symmetry.space_group_name_H-M   'P 1'
#
loop_
_entity.id
_entity.type
_entity.pdbx_description
1 polymer ?
#
loop_
_entity_poly.entity_id
_entity_poly.type
_entity_poly.pdbx_seq_one_letter_code
_entity_poly.pdbx_strand_id
1 'polypeptide(L)'
;MEMLERYELPDGFECREDWVELGTRLRRLMEPIDIANYYRLSREKDAGAYMKPEGGRQSRSRRNRYTQRWLEHAKGKLAGYFLEFCFWAEVEDLRICIHSKIRMKIVMLLLKR
;
A
#
# COMPACT_ATOMS: atom_id res chain seq x y z
N MET A 1 -13.56 5.41 9.33
CA MET A 1 -13.08 6.24 8.20
C MET A 1 -14.16 7.21 7.77
N GLU A 2 -15.39 6.76 7.54
CA GLU A 2 -16.50 7.62 7.11
C GLU A 2 -16.77 8.80 8.07
N MET A 3 -16.89 8.54 9.38
CA MET A 3 -17.09 9.61 10.39
C MET A 3 -15.94 10.63 10.42
N LEU A 4 -14.72 10.19 10.12
CA LEU A 4 -13.55 11.06 10.07
C LEU A 4 -13.61 12.00 8.86
N GLU A 5 -14.06 11.50 7.70
CA GLU A 5 -14.22 12.30 6.48
C GLU A 5 -15.37 13.30 6.60
N ARG A 6 -16.37 13.00 7.43
CA ARG A 6 -17.51 13.87 7.71
C ARG A 6 -17.27 14.85 8.86
N TYR A 7 -16.07 14.84 9.46
CA TYR A 7 -15.74 15.66 10.63
C TYR A 7 -16.69 15.43 11.82
N GLU A 8 -17.18 14.20 11.99
CA GLU A 8 -18.09 13.79 13.06
C GLU A 8 -17.36 13.29 14.32
N LEU A 9 -16.03 13.28 14.29
CA LEU A 9 -15.18 12.86 15.42
C LEU A 9 -14.60 14.08 16.13
N PRO A 10 -14.35 13.99 17.45
CA PRO A 10 -13.72 15.08 18.19
C PRO A 10 -12.36 15.48 17.62
N ASP A 11 -12.02 16.76 17.74
CA ASP A 11 -10.69 17.25 17.41
C ASP A 11 -9.61 16.44 18.17
N GLY A 12 -8.51 16.16 17.47
CA GLY A 12 -7.42 15.36 18.01
C GLY A 12 -7.72 13.86 18.14
N PHE A 13 -8.86 13.36 17.65
CA PHE A 13 -9.16 11.91 17.61
C PHE A 13 -8.02 11.09 17.01
N GLU A 14 -7.45 11.57 15.90
CA GLU A 14 -6.34 10.94 15.17
C GLU A 14 -5.04 10.83 15.99
N CYS A 15 -4.92 11.61 17.07
CA CYS A 15 -3.76 11.65 17.96
C CYS A 15 -3.94 10.82 19.24
N ARG A 16 -5.12 10.24 19.48
CA ARG A 16 -5.37 9.45 20.69
C ARG A 16 -4.58 8.15 20.65
N GLU A 17 -3.82 7.90 21.71
CA GLU A 17 -2.85 6.79 21.75
C GLU A 17 -3.49 5.42 21.54
N ASP A 18 -4.66 5.17 22.15
CA ASP A 18 -5.45 3.95 21.99
C ASP A 18 -5.84 3.69 20.53
N TRP A 19 -6.27 4.74 19.81
CA TRP A 19 -6.63 4.67 18.40
C TRP A 19 -5.42 4.52 17.48
N VAL A 20 -4.32 5.19 17.79
CA VAL A 20 -3.04 5.02 17.07
C VAL A 20 -2.55 3.58 17.21
N GLU A 21 -2.57 3.02 18.42
CA GLU A 21 -2.14 1.64 18.68
C GLU A 21 -3.06 0.64 17.96
N LEU A 22 -4.37 0.75 18.15
CA LEU A 22 -5.34 -0.15 17.54
C LEU A 22 -5.28 -0.09 16.01
N GLY A 23 -5.23 1.13 15.44
CA GLY A 23 -5.09 1.34 14.01
C GLY A 23 -3.81 0.73 13.45
N THR A 24 -2.69 0.87 14.18
CA THR A 24 -1.42 0.26 13.82
C THR A 24 -1.52 -1.27 13.83
N ARG A 25 -2.03 -1.87 14.91
CA ARG A 25 -2.20 -3.33 15.04
C ARG A 25 -3.09 -3.90 13.94
N LEU A 26 -4.22 -3.25 13.66
CA LEU A 26 -5.12 -3.65 12.59
C LEU A 26 -4.43 -3.62 11.23
N ARG A 27 -3.67 -2.55 10.94
CA ARG A 27 -2.91 -2.43 9.70
C ARG A 27 -1.86 -3.52 9.55
N ARG A 28 -1.14 -3.89 10.63
CA ARG A 28 -0.16 -4.99 10.59
C ARG A 28 -0.76 -6.30 10.09
N LEU A 29 -2.01 -6.57 10.46
CA LEU A 29 -2.72 -7.80 10.11
C LEU A 29 -3.39 -7.71 8.73
N MET A 30 -4.06 -6.60 8.45
CA MET A 30 -4.93 -6.46 7.28
C MET A 30 -4.19 -6.02 6.02
N GLU A 31 -3.16 -5.19 6.13
CA GLU A 31 -2.46 -4.65 4.96
C GLU A 31 -1.80 -5.75 4.10
N PRO A 32 -1.15 -6.79 4.66
CA PRO A 32 -0.68 -7.92 3.88
C PRO A 32 -1.79 -8.67 3.13
N ILE A 33 -2.97 -8.81 3.75
CA ILE A 33 -4.13 -9.48 3.15
C ILE A 33 -4.68 -8.64 2.00
N ASP A 34 -4.79 -7.31 2.19
CA ASP A 34 -5.19 -6.37 1.15
C ASP A 34 -4.24 -6.43 -0.06
N ILE A 35 -2.93 -6.49 0.19
CA ILE A 35 -1.89 -6.64 -0.84
C ILE A 35 -2.05 -7.96 -1.58
N ALA A 36 -2.15 -9.08 -0.85
CA ALA A 36 -2.31 -10.39 -1.46
C ALA A 36 -3.56 -10.43 -2.36
N ASN A 37 -4.68 -9.88 -1.89
CA ASN A 37 -5.91 -9.81 -2.68
C ASN A 37 -5.78 -8.89 -3.90
N TYR A 38 -5.04 -7.79 -3.80
CA TYR A 38 -4.79 -6.87 -4.90
C TYR A 38 -4.09 -7.56 -6.08
N TYR A 39 -2.96 -8.23 -5.82
CA TYR A 39 -2.19 -8.93 -6.87
C TYR A 39 -2.87 -10.24 -7.31
N ARG A 40 -3.57 -10.95 -6.42
CA ARG A 40 -4.39 -12.12 -6.80
C ARG A 40 -5.44 -11.76 -7.85
N LEU A 41 -6.01 -10.56 -7.76
CA LEU A 41 -7.00 -10.04 -8.70
C LEU A 41 -6.37 -9.36 -9.94
N SER A 42 -5.05 -9.42 -10.10
CA SER A 42 -4.33 -8.75 -11.18
C SER A 42 -4.60 -7.24 -11.28
N ARG A 43 -4.94 -6.57 -10.17
CA ARG A 43 -5.30 -5.14 -10.19
C ARG A 43 -4.15 -4.25 -10.62
N GLU A 44 -2.92 -4.74 -10.50
CA GLU A 44 -1.73 -4.04 -10.94
C GLU A 44 -1.70 -3.77 -12.45
N LYS A 45 -2.43 -4.59 -13.23
CA LYS A 45 -2.53 -4.40 -14.69
C LYS A 45 -3.37 -3.18 -15.07
N ASP A 46 -4.35 -2.82 -14.23
CA ASP A 46 -5.31 -1.75 -14.51
C ASP A 46 -5.05 -0.47 -13.71
N ALA A 47 -4.46 -0.59 -12.51
CA ALA A 47 -4.30 0.51 -11.56
C ALA A 47 -2.83 0.81 -11.20
N GLY A 48 -1.87 0.10 -11.80
CA GLY A 48 -0.44 0.26 -11.53
C GLY A 48 0.02 -0.46 -10.25
N ALA A 49 1.24 -0.20 -9.82
CA ALA A 49 1.82 -0.86 -8.64
C ALA A 49 1.05 -0.51 -7.35
N TYR A 50 1.00 -1.44 -6.39
CA TYR A 50 0.25 -1.23 -5.15
C TYR A 50 0.75 -0.01 -4.35
N MET A 51 2.04 0.29 -4.37
CA MET A 51 2.60 1.47 -3.69
C MET A 51 2.66 2.71 -4.58
N LYS A 52 2.59 2.55 -5.90
CA LYS A 52 2.73 3.62 -6.89
C LYS A 52 1.53 3.58 -7.83
N PRO A 53 0.38 4.09 -7.37
CA PRO A 53 -0.82 4.09 -8.18
C PRO A 53 -0.61 4.90 -9.46
N GLU A 54 -1.06 4.36 -10.59
CA GLU A 54 -1.06 5.04 -11.88
C GLU A 54 -2.46 5.60 -12.18
N GLY A 55 -2.52 6.68 -12.97
CA GLY A 55 -3.80 7.28 -13.38
C GLY A 55 -4.67 7.81 -12.23
N GLY A 56 -4.08 8.12 -11.07
CA GLY A 56 -4.78 8.68 -9.90
C GLY A 56 -5.64 7.68 -9.11
N ARG A 57 -5.63 6.38 -9.46
CA ARG A 57 -6.42 5.35 -8.76
C ARG A 57 -5.68 4.82 -7.55
N GLN A 58 -6.14 5.17 -6.36
CA GLN A 58 -5.52 4.70 -5.14
C GLN A 58 -5.75 3.20 -4.90
N SER A 59 -4.67 2.43 -4.93
CA SER A 59 -4.58 0.99 -4.63
C SER A 59 -4.71 0.66 -3.14
N ARG A 60 -4.05 1.45 -2.29
CA ARG A 60 -4.12 1.28 -0.83
C ARG A 60 -5.50 1.65 -0.29
N SER A 61 -5.96 0.96 0.74
CA SER A 61 -7.18 1.36 1.45
C SER A 61 -6.96 2.69 2.20
N ARG A 62 -8.03 3.47 2.38
CA ARG A 62 -7.98 4.71 3.19
C ARG A 62 -7.55 4.41 4.62
N ARG A 63 -8.08 3.32 5.19
CA ARG A 63 -7.74 2.81 6.52
C ARG A 63 -6.24 2.65 6.72
N ASN A 64 -5.55 1.99 5.80
CA ASN A 64 -4.12 1.73 5.95
C ASN A 64 -3.30 3.03 5.84
N ARG A 65 -3.69 3.94 4.94
CA ARG A 65 -3.00 5.24 4.80
C ARG A 65 -3.14 6.12 6.02
N TYR A 66 -4.33 6.22 6.59
CA TYR A 66 -4.57 7.17 7.68
C TYR A 66 -3.93 6.67 8.97
N THR A 67 -4.13 5.39 9.30
CA THR A 67 -3.49 4.78 10.48
C THR A 67 -1.96 4.79 10.39
N GLN A 68 -1.38 4.72 9.19
CA GLN A 68 0.05 4.97 9.00
C GLN A 68 0.41 6.41 9.36
N ARG A 69 -0.29 7.41 8.82
CA ARG A 69 -0.02 8.84 9.11
C ARG A 69 -0.19 9.17 10.59
N TRP A 70 -1.18 8.59 11.25
CA TRP A 70 -1.41 8.77 12.69
C TRP A 70 -0.21 8.30 13.50
N LEU A 71 0.30 7.10 13.19
CA LEU A 71 1.51 6.57 13.83
C LEU A 71 2.74 7.42 13.54
N GLU A 72 2.93 7.83 12.28
CA GLU A 72 4.06 8.68 11.87
C GLU A 72 4.05 10.01 12.63
N HIS A 73 2.89 10.66 12.69
CA HIS A 73 2.70 11.90 13.45
C HIS A 73 2.97 11.68 14.95
N ALA A 74 2.36 10.66 15.56
CA ALA A 74 2.55 10.35 16.98
C ALA A 74 4.01 10.02 17.36
N LYS A 75 4.81 9.52 16.40
CA LYS A 75 6.23 9.20 16.59
C LYS A 75 7.18 10.29 16.08
N GLY A 76 6.68 11.43 15.59
CA GLY A 76 7.50 12.49 15.01
C GLY A 76 8.32 12.02 13.81
N LYS A 77 7.79 11.09 13.01
CA LYS A 77 8.44 10.52 11.83
C LYS A 77 7.89 11.14 10.55
N LEU A 78 8.72 11.16 9.52
CA LEU A 78 8.33 11.58 8.18
C LEU A 78 7.30 10.61 7.57
N ALA A 79 6.53 11.12 6.61
CA ALA A 79 5.59 10.32 5.86
C ALA A 79 6.32 9.18 5.11
N GLY A 80 5.79 7.96 5.21
CA GLY A 80 6.42 6.78 4.60
C GLY A 80 7.54 6.15 5.43
N TYR A 81 7.68 6.48 6.71
CA TYR A 81 8.69 5.85 7.56
C TYR A 81 8.34 4.39 7.91
N PHE A 82 7.05 4.11 8.16
CA PHE A 82 6.59 2.78 8.59
C PHE A 82 6.00 1.96 7.43
N LEU A 83 6.83 1.69 6.42
CA LEU A 83 6.48 0.91 5.22
C LEU A 83 6.71 -0.60 5.37
N GLU A 84 7.19 -1.06 6.52
CA GLU A 84 7.42 -2.48 6.81
C GLU A 84 6.19 -3.38 6.55
N PHE A 85 4.99 -2.82 6.65
CA PHE A 85 3.72 -3.52 6.39
C PHE A 85 3.37 -3.64 4.90
N CYS A 86 4.04 -2.88 4.04
CA CYS A 86 3.93 -2.91 2.58
C CYS A 86 4.98 -3.83 1.93
N PHE A 87 5.77 -4.56 2.72
CA PHE A 87 6.82 -5.45 2.25
C PHE A 87 6.38 -6.36 1.08
N TRP A 88 5.22 -6.99 1.19
CA TRP A 88 4.71 -7.90 0.15
C TRP A 88 4.40 -7.19 -1.17
N ALA A 89 4.04 -5.91 -1.14
CA ALA A 89 3.82 -5.15 -2.36
C ALA A 89 5.13 -4.95 -3.13
N GLU A 90 6.21 -4.61 -2.43
CA GLU A 90 7.53 -4.46 -3.04
C GLU A 90 8.03 -5.80 -3.63
N VAL A 91 7.80 -6.91 -2.92
CA VAL A 91 8.15 -8.25 -3.40
C VAL A 91 7.40 -8.59 -4.70
N GLU A 92 6.09 -8.35 -4.76
CA GLU A 92 5.29 -8.62 -5.96
C GLU A 92 5.69 -7.72 -7.14
N ASP A 93 5.91 -6.43 -6.89
CA ASP A 93 6.36 -5.49 -7.93
C ASP A 93 7.72 -5.91 -8.51
N LEU A 94 8.66 -6.33 -7.66
CA LEU A 94 9.96 -6.85 -8.08
C LEU A 94 9.79 -8.15 -8.88
N ARG A 95 8.97 -9.09 -8.42
CA ARG A 95 8.69 -10.35 -9.12
C ARG A 95 8.16 -10.10 -10.53
N ILE A 96 7.21 -9.18 -10.68
CA ILE A 96 6.62 -8.79 -11.96
C ILE A 96 7.67 -8.11 -12.86
N CYS A 97 8.46 -7.19 -12.32
CA CYS A 97 9.52 -6.51 -13.07
C CYS A 97 10.55 -7.49 -13.63
N ILE A 98 11.00 -8.44 -12.81
CA ILE A 98 11.96 -9.48 -13.23
C ILE A 98 11.35 -10.36 -14.32
N HIS A 99 10.12 -10.83 -14.12
CA HIS A 99 9.43 -11.67 -15.10
C HIS A 99 9.28 -10.97 -16.46
N SER A 100 8.89 -9.69 -16.45
CA SER A 100 8.76 -8.87 -17.65
C SER A 100 10.10 -8.70 -18.38
N LYS A 101 11.18 -8.37 -17.65
CA LYS A 101 12.53 -8.23 -18.23
C LYS A 101 13.02 -9.51 -18.89
N ILE A 102 12.85 -10.66 -18.23
CA ILE A 102 13.23 -11.97 -18.78
C ILE A 102 12.43 -12.26 -20.04
N ARG A 103 11.10 -12.05 -20.00
CA ARG A 103 10.22 -12.24 -21.17
C ARG A 103 10.66 -11.38 -22.35
N MET A 104 10.94 -10.10 -22.14
CA MET A 104 11.42 -9.20 -23.20
C MET A 104 12.74 -9.67 -23.80
N LYS A 105 13.70 -10.11 -22.98
CA LYS A 105 14.98 -10.65 -23.46
C LYS A 105 14.78 -11.88 -24.36
N ILE A 106 13.88 -12.78 -23.99
CA ILE A 106 13.54 -13.98 -24.80
C ILE A 106 12.93 -13.56 -26.13
N VAL A 107 11.94 -12.65 -26.12
CA VAL A 107 11.30 -12.16 -27.36
C VAL A 107 12.32 -11.51 -28.30
N MET A 108 13.21 -10.66 -27.78
CA MET A 108 14.27 -10.03 -28.59
C MET A 108 15.24 -11.05 -29.20
N LEU A 109 15.54 -12.15 -28.51
CA LEU A 109 16.40 -13.22 -29.04
C LEU A 109 15.69 -14.00 -30.16
N LEU A 110 14.38 -14.19 -30.06
CA LEU A 110 13.59 -14.89 -31.07
C LEU A 110 13.39 -14.04 -32.34
N LEU A 111 13.22 -12.71 -32.21
CA LEU A 111 13.03 -11.79 -33.34
C LEU A 111 14.32 -11.44 -34.10
N LYS A 112 15.49 -11.84 -33.60
CA LYS A 112 16.80 -11.67 -34.26
C LYS A 112 17.18 -12.85 -35.17
N ARG A 113 16.28 -13.82 -35.34
CA ARG A 113 16.39 -14.91 -36.30
C ARG A 113 15.54 -14.58 -37.53
#